data_AF-A0A6M1RI56-F1
#
_entry.id   AF-A0A6M1RI56-F1
#
_cell.length_a   1.000
_cell.length_b   1.000
_cell.length_c   1.000
_cell.angle_alpha   90.00
_cell.angle_beta   90.00
_cell.angle_gamma   90.00
#
_symmetry.space_group_name_H-M   'P 1'
#
loop_
_entity.id
_entity.type
_entity.pdbx_description
1 polymer ?
#
loop_
_entity_poly.entity_id
_entity_poly.type
_entity_poly.pdbx_seq_one_letter_code
_entity_poly.pdbx_strand_id
1 'polypeptide(L)'
;MPEDTKELDGDDLLRNSTLYREFQAEREEILKHKWIESEKAGYDIGFERALTDWILKHRSKWRAYRQALARQQQAANSASTAGPAPQPSSPQEPKSST
;
A
#
# COMPACT_ATOMS: atom_id res chain seq x y z
N MET A 1 -36.44 24.09 4.88
CA MET A 1 -35.16 23.77 5.53
C MET A 1 -34.93 22.28 5.40
N PRO A 2 -34.22 21.79 4.37
CA PRO A 2 -33.71 20.42 4.40
C PRO A 2 -32.31 20.44 5.02
N GLU A 3 -32.16 19.63 6.06
CA GLU A 3 -30.89 19.30 6.69
C GLU A 3 -30.04 18.52 5.69
N ASP A 4 -28.91 19.10 5.27
CA ASP A 4 -27.85 18.43 4.50
C ASP A 4 -27.19 17.36 5.37
N THR A 5 -27.88 16.23 5.52
CA THR A 5 -27.26 14.95 5.86
C THR A 5 -26.41 14.57 4.66
N LYS A 6 -25.20 15.11 4.64
CA LYS A 6 -24.15 14.76 3.68
C LYS A 6 -23.83 13.28 3.90
N GLU A 7 -24.53 12.44 3.16
CA GLU A 7 -24.18 11.05 2.94
C GLU A 7 -22.67 11.05 2.66
N LEU A 8 -21.90 10.43 3.55
CA LEU A 8 -20.47 10.30 3.34
C LEU A 8 -20.32 9.40 2.11
N ASP A 9 -20.19 10.05 0.95
CA ASP A 9 -20.10 9.44 -0.37
C ASP A 9 -19.20 8.21 -0.29
N GLY A 10 -19.72 7.04 -0.63
CA GLY A 10 -18.92 5.82 -0.72
C GLY A 10 -17.68 6.01 -1.60
N ASP A 11 -17.72 6.99 -2.51
CA ASP A 11 -16.61 7.47 -3.34
C ASP A 11 -15.47 8.11 -2.51
N ASP A 12 -15.77 8.85 -1.44
CA ASP A 12 -14.78 9.49 -0.56
C ASP A 12 -14.14 8.47 0.39
N LEU A 13 -14.92 7.50 0.87
CA LEU A 13 -14.40 6.32 1.56
C LEU A 13 -13.52 5.46 0.63
N LEU A 14 -13.87 5.33 -0.65
CA LEU A 14 -13.06 4.62 -1.64
C LEU A 14 -11.76 5.39 -1.97
N ARG A 15 -11.84 6.72 -2.12
CA ARG A 15 -10.69 7.62 -2.36
C ARG A 15 -9.68 7.59 -1.22
N ASN A 16 -10.16 7.45 0.02
CA ASN A 16 -9.30 7.30 1.20
C ASN A 16 -8.92 5.83 1.49
N SER A 17 -9.56 4.87 0.81
CA SER A 17 -9.26 3.45 0.96
C SER A 17 -8.01 3.03 0.18
N THR A 18 -7.42 1.93 0.62
CA THR A 18 -6.29 1.27 -0.06
C THR A 18 -6.57 1.02 -1.54
N LEU A 19 -7.83 0.83 -1.94
CA LEU A 19 -8.22 0.53 -3.32
C LEU A 19 -7.91 1.67 -4.30
N TYR A 20 -8.25 2.92 -3.96
CA TYR A 20 -7.96 4.06 -4.83
C TYR A 20 -6.44 4.29 -4.97
N ARG A 21 -5.69 4.07 -3.88
CA ARG A 21 -4.23 4.12 -3.90
C ARG A 21 -3.63 3.02 -4.78
N GLU A 22 -4.18 1.80 -4.76
CA GLU A 22 -3.79 0.74 -5.68
C GLU A 22 -4.11 1.10 -7.14
N PHE A 23 -5.29 1.66 -7.40
CA PHE A 23 -5.69 2.07 -8.75
C PHE A 23 -4.76 3.16 -9.33
N GLN A 24 -4.40 4.16 -8.52
CA GLN A 24 -3.45 5.19 -8.92
C GLN A 24 -2.07 4.60 -9.23
N ALA A 25 -1.60 3.67 -8.40
CA ALA A 25 -0.34 2.98 -8.63
C ALA A 25 -0.37 2.11 -9.91
N GLU A 26 -1.49 1.43 -10.19
CA GLU A 26 -1.69 0.68 -11.44
C GLU A 26 -1.63 1.60 -12.66
N ARG A 27 -2.32 2.76 -12.61
CA ARG A 27 -2.29 3.78 -13.67
C ARG A 27 -0.89 4.33 -13.92
N GLU A 28 -0.14 4.63 -12.86
CA GLU A 28 1.25 5.09 -12.99
C GLU A 28 2.14 4.04 -13.66
N GLU A 29 1.93 2.76 -13.34
CA GLU A 29 2.68 1.66 -13.96
C GLU A 29 2.41 1.56 -15.46
N ILE A 30 1.15 1.73 -15.88
CA ILE A 30 0.77 1.76 -17.31
C ILE A 30 1.42 2.94 -18.03
N LEU A 31 1.46 4.12 -17.39
CA LEU A 31 2.10 5.30 -17.98
C LEU A 31 3.62 5.13 -18.12
N LYS A 32 4.28 4.49 -17.15
CA LYS A 32 5.70 4.13 -17.25
C LYS A 32 5.95 3.14 -18.38
N HIS A 33 5.11 2.10 -18.50
CA HIS A 33 5.18 1.12 -19.58
C HIS A 33 5.02 1.78 -20.95
N LYS A 34 4.03 2.67 -21.09
CA LYS A 34 3.83 3.47 -22.29
C LYS A 34 5.10 4.23 -22.65
N TRP A 35 5.70 4.95 -21.69
CA TRP A 35 6.90 5.72 -21.96
C TRP A 35 8.05 4.83 -22.45
N ILE A 36 8.37 3.75 -21.73
CA ILE A 36 9.46 2.82 -22.08
C ILE A 36 9.25 2.23 -23.48
N GLU A 37 8.03 1.79 -23.79
CA GLU A 37 7.76 1.15 -25.07
C GLU A 37 7.71 2.17 -26.21
N SER A 38 7.30 3.43 -25.95
CA SER A 38 7.40 4.53 -26.91
C SER A 38 8.86 4.90 -27.19
N GLU A 39 9.71 4.98 -26.16
CA GLU A 39 11.16 5.21 -26.33
C GLU A 39 11.79 4.10 -27.18
N LYS A 40 11.41 2.85 -26.93
CA LYS A 40 11.91 1.70 -27.68
C LYS A 40 11.40 1.65 -29.13
N ALA A 41 10.17 2.08 -29.36
CA ALA A 41 9.56 2.12 -30.69
C ALA A 41 10.05 3.32 -31.52
N GLY A 42 10.57 4.37 -30.88
CA GLY A 42 10.95 5.63 -31.54
C GLY A 42 9.76 6.50 -31.92
N TYR A 43 8.55 6.18 -31.44
CA TYR A 43 7.32 6.95 -31.63
C TYR A 43 6.34 6.64 -30.50
N ASP A 44 5.36 7.52 -30.28
CA ASP A 44 4.36 7.26 -29.24
C ASP A 44 3.45 6.10 -29.62
N ILE A 45 3.49 5.01 -28.85
CA ILE A 45 2.65 3.83 -29.09
C ILE A 45 1.17 4.05 -28.73
N GLY A 46 0.87 5.13 -27.99
CA GLY A 46 -0.47 5.45 -27.52
C GLY A 46 -0.89 4.69 -26.27
N PHE A 47 -1.89 5.23 -25.56
CA PHE A 47 -2.31 4.72 -24.25
C PHE A 47 -2.98 3.34 -24.35
N GLU A 48 -3.93 3.14 -25.26
CA GLU A 48 -4.68 1.88 -25.40
C GLU A 48 -3.77 0.68 -25.71
N ARG A 49 -2.77 0.88 -26.57
CA ARG A 49 -1.79 -0.16 -26.91
C ARG A 49 -0.91 -0.51 -25.72
N ALA A 50 -0.41 0.52 -25.02
CA ALA A 50 0.38 0.32 -23.80
C ALA A 50 -0.43 -0.39 -22.70
N LEU A 51 -1.68 0.02 -22.51
CA LEU A 51 -2.60 -0.57 -21.53
C LEU A 51 -2.83 -2.05 -21.80
N THR A 52 -3.18 -2.39 -23.05
CA THR A 52 -3.44 -3.78 -23.44
C THR A 52 -2.19 -4.65 -23.24
N ASP A 53 -1.03 -4.18 -23.69
CA ASP A 53 0.23 -4.90 -23.55
C ASP A 53 0.62 -5.10 -22.07
N TRP A 54 0.45 -4.05 -21.26
CA TRP A 54 0.73 -4.10 -19.82
C TRP A 54 -0.18 -5.06 -19.07
N ILE A 55 -1.48 -5.05 -19.37
CA ILE A 55 -2.45 -5.99 -18.77
C ILE A 55 -2.07 -7.44 -19.05
N LEU A 56 -1.65 -7.75 -20.28
CA LEU A 56 -1.31 -9.11 -20.69
C LEU A 56 0.00 -9.61 -20.10
N LYS A 57 1.02 -8.74 -19.98
CA LYS A 57 2.39 -9.18 -19.65
C LYS A 57 2.83 -8.87 -18.22
N HIS A 58 2.32 -7.80 -17.61
CA HIS A 58 2.89 -7.22 -16.39
C HIS A 58 1.92 -7.26 -15.20
N ARG A 59 0.62 -7.03 -15.45
CA ARG A 59 -0.38 -6.81 -14.39
C ARG A 59 -0.43 -7.90 -13.31
N SER A 60 -0.43 -9.16 -13.70
CA SER A 60 -0.52 -10.28 -12.75
C SER A 60 0.67 -10.30 -11.78
N LYS A 61 1.89 -10.08 -12.28
CA LYS A 61 3.11 -10.01 -11.47
C LYS A 61 3.11 -8.78 -10.56
N TRP A 62 2.69 -7.63 -11.11
CA TRP A 62 2.60 -6.40 -10.35
C TRP A 62 1.63 -6.53 -9.16
N ARG A 63 0.44 -7.11 -9.36
CA ARG A 63 -0.52 -7.35 -8.26
C ARG A 63 0.03 -8.32 -7.22
N ALA A 64 0.69 -9.40 -7.62
CA ALA A 64 1.31 -10.33 -6.68
C ALA A 64 2.40 -9.65 -5.82
N TYR A 65 3.24 -8.82 -6.44
CA TYR A 65 4.26 -8.03 -5.74
C TYR A 65 3.65 -7.05 -4.73
N ARG A 66 2.60 -6.32 -5.12
CA ARG A 66 1.88 -5.39 -4.22
C ARG A 66 1.27 -6.09 -3.01
N GLN A 67 0.64 -7.24 -3.22
CA GLN A 67 0.07 -8.05 -2.13
C GLN A 67 1.15 -8.53 -1.15
N ALA A 68 2.30 -8.98 -1.65
CA ALA A 68 3.42 -9.39 -0.82
C ALA A 68 3.98 -8.22 0.00
N LEU A 69 4.16 -7.05 -0.63
CA LEU A 69 4.63 -5.84 0.05
C LEU A 69 3.65 -5.37 1.14
N ALA A 70 2.35 -5.38 0.87
CA ALA A 70 1.33 -5.04 1.85
C ALA A 70 1.37 -5.97 3.08
N ARG A 71 1.52 -7.28 2.86
CA ARG A 71 1.68 -8.26 3.95
C ARG A 71 2.95 -8.03 4.75
N GLN A 72 4.06 -7.69 4.08
CA GLN A 72 5.32 -7.37 4.74
C GLN A 72 5.19 -6.11 5.60
N GLN A 73 4.54 -5.05 5.10
CA GLN A 73 4.28 -3.83 5.87
C GLN A 73 3.39 -4.10 7.09
N GLN A 74 2.38 -4.96 6.95
CA GLN A 74 1.54 -5.36 8.07
C GLN A 74 2.36 -6.10 9.15
N ALA A 75 3.19 -7.06 8.76
CA ALA A 75 4.06 -7.80 9.67
C ALA A 75 5.05 -6.88 10.42
N ALA A 76 5.66 -5.93 9.70
CA ALA A 76 6.58 -4.95 10.29
C ALA A 76 5.87 -4.00 11.28
N ASN A 77 4.66 -3.55 10.95
CA ASN A 77 3.88 -2.68 11.84
C ASN A 77 3.45 -3.40 13.13
N SER A 78 3.12 -4.69 13.07
CA SER A 78 2.79 -5.49 14.27
C SER A 78 4.00 -5.83 15.14
N ALA A 79 5.22 -5.87 14.58
CA ALA A 79 6.44 -6.07 15.36
C ALA A 79 6.83 -4.81 16.14
N SER A 80 6.53 -3.62 15.60
CA SER A 80 6.82 -2.33 16.24
C SER A 80 5.85 -1.95 17.37
N THR A 81 4.67 -2.58 17.47
CA THR A 81 3.71 -2.36 18.57
C THR A 81 3.90 -3.32 19.75
N ALA A 82 4.84 -4.26 19.67
CA ALA A 82 5.32 -4.99 20.84
C ALA A 82 6.19 -4.05 21.68
N GLY A 83 5.56 -3.33 22.63
CA GLY A 83 6.25 -2.51 23.62
C GLY A 83 7.33 -3.28 24.38
N PRO A 84 8.29 -2.56 25.01
CA PRO A 84 9.42 -3.19 25.69
C PRO A 84 8.90 -4.20 26.73
N ALA A 85 9.49 -5.40 26.70
CA ALA A 85 9.17 -6.49 27.62
C ALA A 85 9.05 -5.98 29.07
N PRO A 86 8.07 -6.44 29.86
CA PRO A 86 8.03 -6.13 31.27
C PRO A 86 9.32 -6.66 31.90
N GLN A 87 10.14 -5.75 32.44
CA GLN A 87 11.37 -6.10 33.13
C GLN A 87 11.03 -7.07 34.27
N PRO A 88 11.77 -8.19 34.44
CA PRO A 88 11.57 -9.05 35.60
C PRO A 88 11.89 -8.26 36.86
N SER A 89 10.89 -8.10 37.72
CA SER A 89 11.04 -7.45 39.01
C SER A 89 12.13 -8.17 39.82
N SER A 90 13.25 -7.47 40.07
CA SER A 90 14.31 -7.96 40.95
C SER A 90 13.75 -8.22 42.36
N PRO A 91 14.06 -9.37 42.99
CA PRO A 91 13.71 -9.62 44.38
C PRO A 91 14.40 -8.62 45.31
N GLN A 92 13.63 -7.95 46.17
CA GLN A 92 14.17 -7.17 47.28
C GLN A 92 14.86 -8.09 48.29
N GLU A 93 16.17 -7.93 48.46
CA GLU A 93 16.88 -8.47 49.63
C GLU A 93 16.38 -7.77 50.92
N PRO A 94 16.12 -8.52 52.00
CA PRO A 94 15.75 -7.95 53.28
C PRO A 94 16.97 -7.29 53.94
N LYS A 95 16.84 -6.00 54.26
CA LYS A 95 17.83 -5.23 55.00
C LYS A 95 18.02 -5.87 56.38
N SER A 96 19.22 -6.39 56.64
CA SER A 96 19.64 -6.79 57.98
C SER A 96 20.27 -5.60 58.68
N SER A 97 19.63 -5.16 59.76
CA SER A 97 20.18 -4.24 60.76
C SER A 97 21.35 -4.88 61.50
N THR A 98 22.46 -4.17 61.61
CA THR A 98 23.30 -4.01 62.81
C THR A 98 24.23 -2.83 62.57
#